data_AF-A0A962MMB9-F1
#
_entry.id   AF-A0A962MMB9-F1
#
_cell.length_a   1.000
_cell.length_b   1.000
_cell.length_c   1.000
_cell.angle_alpha   90.00
_cell.angle_beta   90.00
_cell.angle_gamma   90.00
#
_symmetry.space_group_name_H-M   'P 1'
#
loop_
_entity.id
_entity.type
_entity.pdbx_description
1 polymer ?
#
loop_
_entity_poly.entity_id
_entity_poly.type
_entity_poly.pdbx_seq_one_letter_code
_entity_poly.pdbx_strand_id
1 'polypeptide(L)'
;FLTIIGQSTFVSAYAMLVFIARLQRFDPAQEEAALDLGATHVQAFRKILLPFLKPAIGSASVLAFLASFENYNTTVFTIASEKTLTTVLASKVRYGINPSISALAVIIVALTLIGAVVYEILRRREERQQQGISAKPLNLGNPVTYLVVLVFIAGLGTSWMATRFDT
;
A
#
# COMPACT_ATOMS: atom_id res chain seq x y z
N PHE A 1 3.99 24.32 -9.57
CA PHE A 1 3.67 24.76 -8.20
C PHE A 1 2.42 24.09 -7.64
N LEU A 2 1.26 24.18 -8.31
CA LEU A 2 0.00 23.58 -7.82
C LEU A 2 0.09 22.06 -7.58
N THR A 3 0.81 21.34 -8.46
CA THR A 3 1.09 19.91 -8.30
C THR A 3 1.86 19.57 -7.03
N ILE A 4 2.80 20.42 -6.61
CA ILE A 4 3.60 20.21 -5.39
C ILE A 4 2.71 20.36 -4.16
N ILE A 5 1.86 21.40 -4.14
CA ILE A 5 0.92 21.63 -3.03
C ILE A 5 -0.13 20.52 -2.96
N GLY A 6 -0.71 20.14 -4.10
CA GLY A 6 -1.68 19.04 -4.19
C GLY A 6 -1.08 17.73 -3.70
N GLN A 7 0.12 17.40 -4.16
CA GLN A 7 0.80 16.17 -3.75
C GLN A 7 1.20 16.18 -2.28
N SER A 8 1.70 17.32 -1.77
CA SER A 8 2.09 17.45 -0.37
C SER A 8 0.89 17.27 0.56
N THR A 9 -0.28 17.78 0.16
CA THR A 9 -1.53 17.65 0.93
C THR A 9 -2.04 16.20 0.94
N PHE A 10 -1.90 15.49 -0.18
CA PHE A 10 -2.28 14.09 -0.27
C PHE A 10 -1.36 13.20 0.59
N VAL A 11 -0.04 13.38 0.46
CA VAL A 11 0.95 12.63 1.22
C VAL A 11 0.87 12.91 2.72
N SER A 12 0.60 14.17 3.11
CA SER A 12 0.46 14.53 4.53
C SER A 12 -0.72 13.85 5.20
N ALA A 13 -1.84 13.63 4.47
CA ALA A 13 -2.98 12.90 5.00
C ALA A 13 -2.61 11.47 5.39
N TYR A 14 -1.89 10.73 4.54
CA TYR A 14 -1.43 9.39 4.89
C TYR A 14 -0.45 9.38 6.06
N ALA A 15 0.52 10.31 6.07
CA ALA A 15 1.46 10.43 7.18
C ALA A 15 0.72 10.72 8.51
N MET A 16 -0.31 11.56 8.47
CA MET A 16 -1.15 11.86 9.62
C MET A 16 -1.90 10.63 10.13
N LEU A 17 -2.47 9.79 9.26
CA LEU A 17 -3.08 8.52 9.69
C LEU A 17 -2.07 7.61 10.42
N VAL A 18 -0.84 7.50 9.89
CA VAL A 18 0.23 6.70 10.52
C VAL A 18 0.59 7.26 11.90
N PHE A 19 0.68 8.58 12.04
CA PHE A 19 0.96 9.20 13.34
C PHE A 19 -0.17 9.04 14.34
N ILE A 20 -1.43 9.22 13.93
CA ILE A 20 -2.59 9.03 14.80
C ILE A 20 -2.64 7.60 15.32
N ALA A 21 -2.47 6.60 14.45
CA ALA A 21 -2.47 5.20 14.84
C ALA A 21 -1.37 4.87 15.86
N ARG A 22 -0.23 5.59 15.79
CA ARG A 22 0.84 5.44 16.77
C ARG A 22 0.54 6.17 18.08
N LEU A 23 0.04 7.39 18.01
CA LEU A 23 -0.32 8.21 19.18
C LEU A 23 -1.46 7.62 20.00
N GLN A 24 -2.40 6.90 19.37
CA GLN A 24 -3.44 6.16 20.09
C GLN A 24 -2.90 5.11 21.08
N ARG A 25 -1.64 4.69 20.91
CA ARG A 25 -0.96 3.75 21.81
C ARG A 25 0.02 4.45 22.76
N PHE A 26 0.11 5.77 22.70
CA PHE A 26 0.94 6.56 23.61
C PHE A 26 0.23 6.72 24.95
N ASP A 27 0.97 6.57 26.03
CA ASP A 27 0.46 6.82 27.38
C ASP A 27 0.81 8.26 27.81
N PRO A 28 -0.17 9.17 27.94
CA PRO A 28 0.07 10.56 28.35
C PRO A 28 0.75 10.68 29.71
N ALA A 29 0.62 9.67 30.59
CA ALA A 29 1.23 9.70 31.92
C ALA A 29 2.76 9.80 31.86
N GLN A 30 3.39 9.33 30.77
CA GLN A 30 4.84 9.47 30.58
C GLN A 30 5.25 10.93 30.35
N GLU A 31 4.42 11.71 29.66
CA GLU A 31 4.65 13.13 29.42
C GLU A 31 4.40 13.94 30.70
N GLU A 32 3.29 13.67 31.39
CA GLU A 32 2.95 14.30 32.68
C GLU A 32 4.03 14.06 33.73
N ALA A 33 4.50 12.82 33.89
CA ALA A 33 5.57 12.49 34.84
C ALA A 33 6.89 13.23 34.54
N ALA A 34 7.17 13.51 33.26
CA ALA A 34 8.35 14.28 32.89
C ALA A 34 8.21 15.76 33.25
N LEU A 35 7.02 16.33 33.06
CA LEU A 35 6.71 17.69 33.48
C LEU A 35 6.76 17.82 35.01
N ASP A 36 6.26 16.82 35.75
CA ASP A 36 6.31 16.76 37.21
C ASP A 36 7.76 16.72 37.74
N LEU A 37 8.67 16.07 37.02
CA LEU A 37 10.11 16.07 37.32
C LEU A 37 10.83 17.37 36.91
N GLY A 38 10.09 18.38 36.46
CA GLY A 38 10.61 19.69 36.08
C GLY A 38 11.12 19.79 34.64
N ALA A 39 10.81 18.83 33.77
CA ALA A 39 11.10 18.96 32.35
C ALA A 39 10.22 20.04 31.71
N THR A 40 10.74 20.74 30.72
CA THR A 40 9.91 21.65 29.90
C THR A 40 9.15 20.87 28.82
N HIS A 41 8.03 21.41 28.33
CA HIS A 41 7.25 20.81 27.24
C HIS A 41 8.10 20.43 26.01
N VAL A 42 9.07 21.28 25.63
CA VAL A 42 9.99 21.00 24.53
C VAL A 42 10.92 19.81 24.84
N GLN A 43 11.36 19.68 26.09
CA GLN A 43 12.17 18.55 26.54
C GLN A 43 11.36 17.26 26.59
N ALA A 44 10.14 17.28 27.14
CA ALA A 44 9.24 16.13 27.15
C ALA A 44 8.93 15.67 25.72
N PHE A 45 8.59 16.60 24.83
CA PHE A 45 8.39 16.31 23.40
C PHE A 45 9.62 15.64 22.76
N ARG A 46 10.82 16.24 22.91
CA ARG A 46 12.03 15.71 22.26
C ARG A 46 12.53 14.40 22.86
N LYS A 47 12.39 14.20 24.17
CA LYS A 47 12.94 13.04 24.89
C LYS A 47 11.97 11.87 25.02
N ILE A 48 10.67 12.11 24.93
CA ILE A 48 9.64 11.07 25.15
C ILE A 48 8.83 10.88 23.86
N LEU A 49 8.13 11.91 23.42
CA LEU A 49 7.18 11.82 22.32
C LEU A 49 7.89 11.55 20.97
N LEU A 50 8.96 12.28 20.68
CA LEU A 50 9.73 12.13 19.44
C LEU A 50 10.35 10.72 19.30
N PRO A 51 11.09 10.15 20.27
CA PRO A 51 11.58 8.77 20.17
C PRO A 51 10.47 7.73 20.10
N PHE A 52 9.33 7.96 20.76
CA PHE A 52 8.16 7.10 20.62
C PHE A 52 7.57 7.10 19.19
N LEU A 53 7.58 8.27 18.53
CA LEU A 53 7.12 8.45 17.15
C LEU A 53 8.14 8.03 16.08
N LYS A 54 9.44 7.92 16.40
CA LYS A 54 10.49 7.49 15.43
C LYS A 54 10.10 6.32 14.52
N PRO A 55 9.58 5.18 15.01
CA PRO A 55 9.18 4.08 14.13
C PRO A 55 8.03 4.47 13.19
N ALA A 56 7.09 5.30 13.66
CA ALA A 56 5.99 5.79 12.83
C ALA A 56 6.48 6.78 11.76
N ILE A 57 7.48 7.61 12.06
CA ILE A 57 8.12 8.49 11.07
C ILE A 57 8.78 7.67 9.97
N GLY A 58 9.46 6.57 10.33
CA GLY A 58 10.03 5.63 9.36
C GLY A 58 8.96 5.03 8.43
N SER A 59 7.88 4.49 9.00
CA SER A 59 6.77 3.94 8.22
C SER A 59 6.09 4.99 7.32
N ALA A 60 5.83 6.18 7.85
CA ALA A 60 5.23 7.28 7.10
C ALA A 60 6.13 7.76 5.95
N SER A 61 7.45 7.73 6.14
CA SER A 61 8.43 8.11 5.11
C SER A 61 8.46 7.12 3.95
N VAL A 62 8.42 5.81 4.23
CA VAL A 62 8.32 4.77 3.19
C VAL A 62 7.00 4.89 2.43
N LEU A 63 5.90 5.10 3.14
CA LEU A 63 4.59 5.28 2.54
C LEU A 63 4.54 6.55 1.67
N ALA A 64 5.07 7.67 2.16
CA ALA A 64 5.18 8.92 1.40
C ALA A 64 6.01 8.76 0.13
N PHE A 65 7.12 8.02 0.21
CA PHE A 65 7.95 7.69 -0.95
C PHE A 65 7.18 6.86 -1.97
N LEU A 66 6.49 5.79 -1.54
CA LEU A 66 5.69 4.94 -2.40
C LEU A 66 4.53 5.72 -3.07
N ALA A 67 3.81 6.52 -2.29
CA ALA A 67 2.74 7.40 -2.77
C ALA A 67 3.24 8.48 -3.75
N SER A 68 4.54 8.78 -3.75
CA SER A 68 5.15 9.67 -4.75
C SER A 68 5.29 9.02 -6.12
N PHE A 69 5.54 7.70 -6.18
CA PHE A 69 5.65 6.96 -7.45
C PHE A 69 4.31 6.67 -8.11
N GLU A 70 3.25 6.44 -7.34
CA GLU A 70 1.94 6.08 -7.88
C GLU A 70 1.19 7.25 -8.54
N ASN A 71 1.78 8.45 -8.54
CA ASN A 71 1.02 9.66 -8.76
C ASN A 71 0.86 10.09 -10.24
N TYR A 72 0.24 9.21 -11.01
CA TYR A 72 -0.35 9.51 -12.31
C TYR A 72 -1.68 10.29 -12.18
N ASN A 73 -2.47 10.02 -11.13
CA ASN A 73 -3.84 10.54 -11.03
C ASN A 73 -3.89 12.05 -10.71
N THR A 74 -3.07 12.57 -9.79
CA THR A 74 -3.05 14.02 -9.49
C THR A 74 -2.36 14.86 -10.56
N THR A 75 -1.38 14.29 -11.27
CA THR A 75 -0.68 15.01 -12.34
C THR A 75 -1.57 15.24 -13.55
N VAL A 76 -2.39 14.25 -13.97
CA VAL A 76 -3.29 14.40 -15.14
C VAL A 76 -4.28 15.57 -14.99
N PHE A 77 -4.81 15.82 -13.79
CA PHE A 77 -5.78 16.91 -13.55
C PHE A 77 -5.14 18.28 -13.27
N THR A 78 -3.80 18.37 -13.12
CA THR A 78 -3.12 19.60 -12.67
C THR A 78 -1.89 19.99 -13.53
N ILE A 79 -1.67 19.35 -14.68
CA ILE A 79 -0.56 19.72 -15.58
C ILE A 79 -0.76 21.13 -16.14
N ALA A 80 0.17 22.03 -15.79
CA ALA A 80 0.33 23.34 -16.43
C ALA A 80 1.57 23.43 -17.33
N SER A 81 2.56 22.52 -17.27
CA SER A 81 3.62 22.41 -18.30
C SER A 81 4.73 21.37 -18.05
N GLU A 82 5.00 20.95 -16.81
CA GLU A 82 6.16 20.08 -16.56
C GLU A 82 5.80 18.60 -16.58
N LYS A 83 6.39 17.87 -17.53
CA LYS A 83 6.20 16.42 -17.69
C LYS A 83 7.01 15.70 -16.61
N THR A 84 6.33 15.16 -15.60
CA THR A 84 6.96 14.25 -14.61
C THR A 84 7.28 12.90 -15.24
N LEU A 85 8.27 12.16 -14.71
CA LEU A 85 8.66 10.82 -15.16
C LEU A 85 7.47 9.89 -15.39
N THR A 86 6.51 9.89 -14.46
CA THR A 86 5.26 9.13 -14.54
C THR A 86 4.33 9.61 -15.65
N THR A 87 4.20 10.93 -15.85
CA THR A 87 3.39 11.50 -16.95
C THR A 87 4.00 11.19 -18.31
N VAL A 88 5.33 11.26 -18.45
CA VAL A 88 6.02 10.88 -19.70
C VAL A 88 5.82 9.40 -19.99
N LEU A 89 5.99 8.54 -18.98
CA LEU A 89 5.77 7.11 -19.13
C LEU A 89 4.33 6.82 -19.57
N ALA A 90 3.35 7.38 -18.86
CA ALA A 90 1.94 7.20 -19.20
C ALA A 90 1.52 7.88 -20.53
N SER A 91 2.16 8.98 -20.93
CA SER A 91 1.94 9.60 -22.24
C SER A 91 2.52 8.73 -23.36
N LYS A 92 3.71 8.12 -23.17
CA LYS A 92 4.26 7.14 -24.12
C LYS A 92 3.40 5.89 -24.22
N VAL A 93 2.74 5.49 -23.12
CA VAL A 93 1.74 4.43 -23.09
C VAL A 93 0.48 4.80 -23.88
N ARG A 94 0.09 6.06 -23.86
CA ARG A 94 -1.15 6.54 -24.48
C ARG A 94 -1.00 6.88 -25.96
N TYR A 95 0.20 7.26 -26.42
CA TYR A 95 0.48 7.58 -27.83
C TYR A 95 0.96 6.39 -28.68
N GLY A 96 1.34 5.28 -28.06
CA GLY A 96 1.46 4.01 -28.75
C GLY A 96 0.54 3.03 -28.05
N ILE A 97 -0.55 2.61 -28.70
CA ILE A 97 -1.28 1.40 -28.29
C ILE A 97 -0.29 0.24 -28.50
N ASN A 98 0.63 0.07 -27.54
CA ASN A 98 1.61 -1.00 -27.51
C ASN A 98 1.05 -2.02 -26.51
N PRO A 99 0.59 -3.20 -26.98
CA PRO A 99 0.08 -4.29 -26.13
C PRO A 99 1.01 -4.65 -24.96
N SER A 100 2.28 -4.27 -25.08
CA SER A 100 3.36 -4.40 -24.11
C SER A 100 3.05 -3.79 -22.74
N ILE A 101 2.32 -2.67 -22.66
CA ILE A 101 2.03 -2.03 -21.37
C ILE A 101 0.87 -2.72 -20.65
N SER A 102 -0.15 -3.12 -21.39
CA SER A 102 -1.22 -3.96 -20.85
C SER A 102 -0.67 -5.30 -20.37
N ALA A 103 0.27 -5.89 -21.11
CA ALA A 103 0.98 -7.10 -20.68
C ALA A 103 1.80 -6.86 -19.40
N LEU A 104 2.53 -5.74 -19.30
CA LEU A 104 3.28 -5.37 -18.10
C LEU A 104 2.36 -5.22 -16.87
N ALA A 105 1.21 -4.57 -17.03
CA ALA A 105 0.22 -4.41 -15.97
C ALA A 105 -0.32 -5.77 -15.49
N VAL A 106 -0.65 -6.67 -16.42
CA VAL A 106 -1.09 -8.04 -16.11
C VAL A 106 0.00 -8.82 -15.38
N ILE A 107 1.27 -8.69 -15.79
CA ILE A 107 2.41 -9.33 -15.14
C ILE A 107 2.59 -8.83 -13.71
N ILE A 108 2.52 -7.51 -13.49
CA ILE A 108 2.64 -6.90 -12.16
C ILE A 108 1.50 -7.38 -11.25
N VAL A 109 0.26 -7.40 -11.74
CA VAL A 109 -0.90 -7.89 -11.00
C VAL A 109 -0.76 -9.38 -10.69
N ALA A 110 -0.33 -10.19 -11.66
CA ALA A 110 -0.11 -11.62 -11.48
C ALA A 110 0.98 -11.89 -10.42
N LEU A 111 2.11 -11.19 -10.48
CA LEU A 111 3.18 -11.30 -9.48
C LEU A 111 2.71 -10.90 -8.08
N THR A 112 1.92 -9.83 -7.98
CA THR A 112 1.37 -9.36 -6.69
C THR A 112 0.40 -10.39 -6.11
N LEU A 113 -0.47 -10.96 -6.94
CA LEU A 113 -1.38 -12.04 -6.54
C LEU A 113 -0.64 -13.29 -6.11
N ILE A 114 0.38 -13.72 -6.87
CA ILE A 114 1.22 -14.87 -6.50
C ILE A 114 1.90 -14.61 -5.16
N GLY A 115 2.51 -13.44 -4.98
CA GLY A 115 3.15 -13.05 -3.73
C GLY A 115 2.19 -13.06 -2.54
N ALA A 116 0.99 -12.49 -2.70
CA ALA A 116 -0.04 -12.49 -1.66
C ALA A 116 -0.51 -13.91 -1.31
N VAL A 117 -0.70 -14.77 -2.31
CA VAL A 117 -1.09 -16.18 -2.09
C VAL A 117 0.03 -16.95 -1.39
N VAL A 118 1.29 -16.77 -1.79
CA VAL A 118 2.45 -17.41 -1.15
C VAL A 118 2.58 -16.95 0.29
N TYR A 119 2.47 -15.65 0.56
CA TYR A 119 2.51 -15.09 1.91
C TYR A 119 1.42 -15.68 2.81
N GLU A 120 0.19 -15.78 2.29
CA GLU A 120 -0.93 -16.39 3.00
C GLU A 120 -0.73 -17.89 3.26
N ILE A 121 -0.15 -18.63 2.31
CA ILE A 121 0.16 -20.06 2.48
C ILE A 121 1.26 -20.27 3.54
N LEU A 122 2.32 -19.46 3.51
CA LEU A 122 3.41 -19.52 4.49
C LEU A 122 2.90 -19.18 5.89
N ARG A 123 2.12 -18.10 6.02
CA ARG A 123 1.46 -17.73 7.28
C ARG A 123 0.56 -18.84 7.81
N ARG A 124 -0.25 -19.47 6.95
CA ARG A 124 -1.08 -20.63 7.32
C ARG A 124 -0.26 -21.86 7.73
N ARG A 125 0.94 -22.03 7.19
CA ARG A 125 1.86 -23.12 7.59
C ARG A 125 2.45 -22.87 8.97
N GLU A 126 2.79 -21.63 9.29
CA GLU A 126 3.22 -21.21 10.64
C GLU A 126 2.08 -21.40 11.66
N GLU A 127 0.85 -21.00 11.30
CA GLU A 127 -0.35 -21.22 12.13
C GLU A 127 -0.68 -22.72 12.31
N ARG A 128 -0.45 -23.56 11.27
CA ARG A 128 -0.63 -25.02 11.35
C ARG A 128 0.49 -25.74 12.12
N GLN A 129 1.71 -25.21 12.15
CA GLN A 129 2.80 -25.77 12.98
C GLN A 129 2.60 -25.46 14.46
N GLN A 130 1.92 -24.35 14.80
CA GLN A 130 1.50 -24.06 16.17
C GLN A 130 0.28 -24.90 16.61
N GLN A 131 -0.50 -25.45 15.67
CA GLN A 131 -1.67 -26.31 15.93
C GLN A 131 -1.40 -27.77 15.54
N GLY A 132 -0.58 -28.47 16.32
CA GLY A 132 -0.58 -29.93 16.29
C GLY A 132 -1.95 -30.48 16.71
N ILE A 133 -2.49 -31.37 15.86
CA ILE A 133 -3.69 -32.22 16.06
C ILE A 133 -5.05 -31.55 15.82
N SER A 134 -5.64 -31.78 14.64
CA SER A 134 -6.95 -32.45 14.46
C SER A 134 -7.46 -32.23 13.03
N ALA A 135 -7.71 -33.33 12.31
CA ALA A 135 -8.31 -33.31 10.97
C ALA A 135 -9.75 -32.74 11.05
N LYS A 136 -9.95 -31.50 10.59
CA LYS A 136 -11.28 -30.89 10.46
C LYS A 136 -11.71 -30.94 8.98
N PRO A 137 -12.95 -31.38 8.67
CA PRO A 137 -13.35 -31.73 7.32
C PRO A 137 -13.42 -30.50 6.41
N LEU A 138 -13.35 -30.76 5.09
CA LEU A 138 -13.29 -29.79 4.01
C LEU A 138 -14.42 -28.74 4.13
N ASN A 139 -14.10 -27.60 4.75
CA ASN A 139 -15.05 -26.52 4.98
C ASN A 139 -15.05 -25.59 3.76
N LEU A 140 -16.05 -25.75 2.89
CA LEU A 140 -16.36 -24.94 1.71
C LEU A 140 -16.92 -23.54 2.08
N GLY A 141 -16.33 -22.86 3.06
CA GLY A 141 -16.89 -21.66 3.69
C GLY A 141 -15.97 -20.44 3.70
N ASN A 142 -14.94 -20.37 2.86
CA ASN A 142 -13.95 -19.28 2.91
C ASN A 142 -14.11 -18.30 1.73
N PRO A 143 -14.56 -17.05 1.96
CA PRO A 143 -14.85 -16.08 0.89
C PRO A 143 -13.63 -15.76 0.01
N VAL A 144 -12.42 -15.89 0.57
CA VAL A 144 -11.17 -15.62 -0.14
C VAL A 144 -10.88 -16.70 -1.21
N THR A 145 -11.23 -17.97 -0.96
CA THR A 145 -11.09 -19.03 -1.96
C THR A 145 -12.02 -18.77 -3.14
N TYR A 146 -13.25 -18.31 -2.87
CA TYR A 146 -14.19 -17.93 -3.92
C TYR A 146 -13.68 -16.72 -4.72
N LEU A 147 -13.07 -15.73 -4.07
CA LEU A 147 -12.46 -14.59 -4.77
C LEU A 147 -11.29 -15.00 -5.66
N VAL A 148 -10.41 -15.88 -5.17
CA VAL A 148 -9.28 -16.40 -5.97
C VAL A 148 -9.78 -17.19 -7.18
N VAL A 149 -10.78 -18.05 -7.00
CA VAL A 149 -11.39 -18.82 -8.09
C VAL A 149 -12.11 -17.91 -9.09
N LEU A 150 -12.86 -16.90 -8.62
CA LEU A 150 -13.52 -15.91 -9.49
C LEU A 150 -12.52 -15.10 -10.32
N VAL A 151 -11.43 -14.65 -9.71
CA VAL A 151 -10.36 -13.93 -10.42
C VAL A 151 -9.70 -14.84 -11.46
N PHE A 152 -9.51 -16.12 -11.15
CA PHE A 152 -8.96 -17.10 -12.10
C PHE A 152 -9.89 -17.35 -13.29
N ILE A 153 -11.20 -17.50 -13.04
CA ILE A 153 -12.22 -17.70 -14.08
C ILE A 153 -12.35 -16.45 -14.95
N ALA A 154 -12.37 -15.26 -14.35
CA ALA A 154 -12.40 -14.00 -15.10
C ALA A 154 -11.17 -13.81 -15.98
N GLY A 155 -9.97 -14.22 -15.50
CA GLY A 155 -8.72 -14.19 -16.27
C GLY A 155 -8.71 -15.16 -17.46
N LEU A 156 -9.34 -16.34 -17.33
CA LEU A 156 -9.51 -17.26 -18.45
C LEU A 156 -10.53 -16.74 -19.48
N GLY A 157 -11.61 -16.09 -19.02
CA GLY A 157 -12.60 -15.49 -19.90
C GLY A 157 -12.04 -14.36 -20.77
N THR A 158 -11.18 -13.51 -20.20
CA THR A 158 -10.52 -12.43 -20.97
C THR A 158 -9.49 -12.98 -21.96
N SER A 159 -8.79 -14.07 -21.63
CA SER A 159 -7.85 -14.73 -22.53
C SER A 159 -8.54 -15.46 -23.71
N TRP A 160 -9.69 -16.10 -23.46
CA TRP A 160 -10.49 -16.73 -24.50
C TRP A 160 -11.16 -15.70 -25.42
N MET A 161 -11.55 -14.53 -24.91
CA MET A 161 -12.14 -13.47 -25.71
C MET A 161 -11.10 -12.76 -26.59
N ALA A 162 -9.85 -12.64 -26.12
CA ALA A 162 -8.75 -12.05 -26.89
C ALA A 162 -8.33 -12.90 -28.11
N THR A 163 -8.49 -14.23 -28.05
CA THR A 163 -8.12 -15.14 -29.14
C THR A 163 -9.18 -15.25 -30.24
N ARG A 164 -10.36 -14.64 -30.06
CA ARG A 164 -11.50 -14.74 -30.99
C ARG A 164 -11.66 -13.56 -31.95
N PHE A 165 -10.79 -12.54 -31.86
CA PHE A 165 -10.84 -11.33 -32.70
C PHE A 165 -9.77 -11.30 -33.81
N ASP A 166 -8.94 -12.34 -33.95
CA ASP A 166 -7.85 -12.43 -34.95
C ASP A 166 -8.20 -13.33 -36.17
N THR A 167 -9.48 -13.53 -36.48
CA THR A 167 -9.96 -14.16 -37.74
C THR A 167 -11.16 -13.41 -38.28
#